data_AF-A0A5C8WPJ0-F1
#
_entry.id   AF-A0A5C8WPJ0-F1
#
_cell.length_a   1.000
_cell.length_b   1.000
_cell.length_c   1.000
_cell.angle_alpha   90.00
_cell.angle_beta   90.00
_cell.angle_gamma   90.00
#
_symmetry.space_group_name_H-M   'P 1'
#
loop_
_entity.id
_entity.type
_entity.pdbx_description
1 polymer ?
#
loop_
_entity_poly.entity_id
_entity_poly.type
_entity_poly.pdbx_seq_one_letter_code
_entity_poly.pdbx_strand_id
1 'polypeptide(L)'
;MQRLAFLLAVATGLAVTGCTGFSHISKTYVSLTPQVVTISCNDPYEVYDQRQQRRMLVVSNALREVTGCGIGDRYAERDPGETRAARFRLAARTYLDETVREDCKITGEAVFTDLQTEFVYACGGPIESRTAKVPRLPGRTTPGIGLR
;
A
#
# COMPACT_ATOMS: atom_id res chain seq x y z
N MET A 1 -1.34 52.21 -23.64
CA MET A 1 -0.20 51.28 -23.81
C MET A 1 0.11 50.72 -22.42
N GLN A 2 -0.43 49.58 -22.00
CA GLN A 2 -0.25 48.21 -22.52
C GLN A 2 0.89 47.50 -21.78
N ARG A 3 0.46 46.53 -20.94
CA ARG A 3 1.15 45.28 -20.56
C ARG A 3 2.40 45.44 -19.70
N LEU A 4 2.25 45.29 -18.38
CA LEU A 4 3.26 44.68 -17.49
C LEU A 4 2.70 44.36 -16.09
N ALA A 5 1.40 44.12 -15.99
CA ALA A 5 0.78 43.48 -14.83
C ALA A 5 0.42 42.05 -15.27
N PHE A 6 0.65 41.05 -14.42
CA PHE A 6 0.49 39.60 -14.65
C PHE A 6 1.73 38.85 -15.16
N LEU A 7 2.81 38.78 -14.38
CA LEU A 7 3.79 37.68 -14.55
C LEU A 7 4.50 37.24 -13.24
N LEU A 8 3.90 37.42 -12.06
CA LEU A 8 4.49 36.89 -10.81
C LEU A 8 3.40 36.42 -9.84
N ALA A 9 2.82 35.25 -10.08
CA ALA A 9 2.07 34.53 -9.05
C ALA A 9 1.79 33.06 -9.45
N VAL A 10 2.81 32.29 -9.88
CA VAL A 10 2.67 30.83 -9.99
C VAL A 10 3.98 30.16 -9.59
N ALA A 11 4.31 30.19 -8.30
CA ALA A 11 5.42 29.41 -7.75
C ALA A 11 5.27 29.19 -6.24
N THR A 12 4.11 28.73 -5.79
CA THR A 12 3.91 28.29 -4.40
C THR A 12 3.00 27.08 -4.39
N GLY A 13 3.53 25.90 -4.06
CA GLY A 13 2.64 24.79 -3.69
C GLY A 13 3.12 23.33 -3.76
N LEU A 14 4.38 23.01 -4.07
CA LEU A 14 4.80 21.60 -4.25
C LEU A 14 5.77 21.02 -3.21
N ALA A 15 5.99 21.69 -2.07
CA ALA A 15 7.01 21.27 -1.10
C ALA A 15 6.52 20.86 0.30
N VAL A 16 5.20 20.77 0.55
CA VAL A 16 4.66 20.50 1.91
C VAL A 16 4.11 19.09 2.12
N THR A 17 3.95 18.28 1.07
CA THR A 17 3.32 16.95 1.19
C THR A 17 4.19 15.90 1.89
N GLY A 18 5.51 16.05 1.86
CA GLY A 18 6.45 15.08 2.46
C GLY A 18 6.40 15.04 3.99
N CYS A 19 6.46 16.20 4.65
CA CYS A 19 6.44 16.27 6.11
C CYS A 19 5.06 15.93 6.68
N THR A 20 3.98 16.32 5.99
CA THR A 20 2.61 15.99 6.41
C THR A 20 2.30 14.50 6.24
N GLY A 21 2.78 13.89 5.14
CA GLY A 21 2.61 12.46 4.89
C GLY A 21 3.29 11.58 5.94
N PHE A 22 4.55 11.89 6.27
CA PHE A 22 5.27 11.15 7.32
C PHE A 22 4.61 11.27 8.69
N SER A 23 4.17 12.48 9.08
CA SER A 23 3.47 12.71 10.34
C SER A 23 2.14 11.95 10.41
N HIS A 24 1.37 11.95 9.31
CA HIS A 24 0.13 11.20 9.18
C HIS A 24 0.37 9.68 9.29
N ILE A 25 1.33 9.15 8.54
CA ILE A 25 1.67 7.73 8.56
C ILE A 25 2.08 7.30 9.96
N SER A 26 3.00 8.05 10.57
CA SER A 26 3.49 7.76 11.93
C SER A 26 2.34 7.75 12.94
N LYS A 27 1.47 8.76 12.90
CA LYS A 27 0.33 8.85 13.83
C LYS A 27 -0.69 7.72 13.62
N THR A 28 -0.89 7.27 12.39
CA THR A 28 -2.00 6.38 12.02
C THR A 28 -1.63 4.90 12.07
N TYR A 29 -0.39 4.56 11.68
CA TYR A 29 0.01 3.17 11.38
C TYR A 29 1.17 2.63 12.23
N VAL A 30 1.98 3.47 12.89
CA VAL A 30 3.22 3.00 13.56
C VAL A 30 2.98 1.98 14.68
N SER A 31 1.81 2.04 15.32
CA SER A 31 1.42 1.13 16.41
C SER A 31 0.72 -0.14 15.92
N LEU A 32 0.48 -0.26 14.61
CA LEU A 32 -0.20 -1.41 14.03
C LEU A 32 0.82 -2.47 13.65
N THR A 33 0.49 -3.73 13.92
CA THR A 33 1.27 -4.86 13.40
C THR A 33 0.90 -5.10 11.93
N PRO A 34 1.86 -5.05 10.99
CA PRO A 34 1.56 -5.32 9.60
C PRO A 34 1.24 -6.80 9.36
N GLN A 35 0.43 -7.07 8.35
CA GLN A 35 0.30 -8.39 7.75
C GLN A 35 1.00 -8.40 6.40
N VAL A 36 1.63 -9.52 6.04
CA VAL A 36 2.29 -9.64 4.74
C VAL A 36 1.34 -10.32 3.77
N VAL A 37 0.98 -9.62 2.70
CA VAL A 37 0.29 -10.19 1.55
C VAL A 37 1.30 -10.43 0.44
N THR A 38 1.15 -11.53 -0.30
CA THR A 38 2.01 -11.85 -1.42
C THR A 38 1.17 -11.84 -2.68
N ILE A 39 1.52 -10.98 -3.64
CA ILE A 39 0.84 -10.94 -4.94
C ILE A 39 1.66 -11.73 -5.97
N SER A 40 1.25 -11.70 -7.24
CA SER A 40 1.96 -12.29 -8.38
C SER A 40 3.48 -12.05 -8.30
N CYS A 41 4.28 -12.97 -8.85
CA CYS A 41 5.75 -12.97 -8.73
C CYS A 41 6.32 -13.24 -7.33
N ASN A 42 5.49 -13.66 -6.35
CA ASN A 42 5.90 -13.80 -4.94
C ASN A 42 6.43 -12.48 -4.32
N ASP A 43 5.98 -11.33 -4.84
CA ASP A 43 6.37 -10.02 -4.31
C ASP A 43 5.63 -9.77 -2.97
N PRO A 44 6.36 -9.61 -1.84
CA PRO A 44 5.74 -9.39 -0.54
C PRO A 44 5.43 -7.90 -0.30
N TYR A 45 4.22 -7.62 0.18
CA TYR A 45 3.75 -6.30 0.58
C TYR A 45 3.32 -6.33 2.04
N GLU A 46 3.75 -5.34 2.81
CA GLU A 46 3.28 -5.14 4.18
C GLU A 46 2.02 -4.28 4.18
N VAL A 47 0.99 -4.73 4.88
CA VAL A 47 -0.29 -4.05 4.99
C VAL A 47 -0.55 -3.71 6.45
N TYR A 48 -0.57 -2.41 6.74
CA TYR A 48 -0.95 -1.87 8.03
C TYR A 48 -2.41 -1.43 7.97
N ASP A 49 -3.31 -2.20 8.55
CA ASP A 49 -4.75 -1.99 8.43
C ASP A 49 -5.35 -1.29 9.68
N GLN A 50 -5.73 -0.03 9.50
CA GLN A 50 -6.45 0.76 10.49
C GLN A 50 -7.97 0.56 10.33
N ARG A 51 -8.44 -0.62 10.74
CA ARG A 51 -9.83 -1.07 10.59
C ARG A 51 -10.89 -0.10 11.09
N GLN A 52 -10.60 0.58 12.21
CA GLN A 52 -11.54 1.53 12.82
C GLN A 52 -11.79 2.77 11.94
N GLN A 53 -10.88 3.05 11.00
CA GLN A 53 -11.01 4.16 10.06
C GLN A 53 -11.26 3.68 8.62
N ARG A 54 -11.30 2.35 8.40
CA ARG A 54 -11.36 1.71 7.08
C ARG A 54 -10.29 2.24 6.11
N ARG A 55 -9.07 2.29 6.60
CA ARG A 55 -7.88 2.66 5.82
C ARG A 55 -6.80 1.64 6.03
N MET A 56 -6.01 1.40 4.99
CA MET A 56 -4.81 0.58 5.08
C MET A 56 -3.65 1.28 4.40
N LEU A 57 -2.46 1.18 4.98
CA LEU A 57 -1.23 1.55 4.33
C LEU A 57 -0.59 0.29 3.75
N VAL A 58 -0.36 0.29 2.45
CA VAL A 58 0.40 -0.75 1.76
C VAL A 58 1.82 -0.23 1.58
N VAL A 59 2.79 -1.04 1.98
CA VAL A 59 4.22 -0.73 1.92
C VAL A 59 4.93 -1.81 1.13
N SER A 60 5.69 -1.40 0.11
CA SER A 60 6.64 -2.26 -0.58
C SER A 60 8.00 -2.12 0.08
N ASN A 61 8.61 -3.25 0.47
CA ASN A 61 10.01 -3.26 0.88
C ASN A 61 10.88 -3.37 -0.38
N ALA A 62 11.42 -2.25 -0.85
CA ALA A 62 12.28 -2.18 -2.04
C ALA A 62 13.45 -3.19 -2.01
N LEU A 63 14.00 -3.49 -0.83
CA LEU A 63 15.07 -4.49 -0.66
C LEU A 63 14.60 -5.94 -0.88
N ARG A 64 13.30 -6.23 -0.74
CA ARG A 64 12.69 -7.56 -0.99
C ARG A 64 12.01 -7.66 -2.36
N GLU A 65 11.73 -6.54 -3.03
CA GLU A 65 11.38 -6.54 -4.48
C GLU A 65 12.53 -7.13 -5.32
N VAL A 66 13.79 -7.07 -4.84
CA VAL A 66 14.96 -7.65 -5.52
C VAL A 66 14.96 -9.19 -5.49
N THR A 67 14.26 -9.82 -4.53
CA THR A 67 14.14 -11.30 -4.45
C THR A 67 12.94 -11.88 -5.20
N GLY A 68 12.01 -11.03 -5.65
CA GLY A 68 10.89 -11.40 -6.53
C GLY A 68 11.32 -11.40 -8.01
N CYS A 69 10.46 -10.90 -8.90
CA CYS A 69 10.78 -10.68 -10.33
C CYS A 69 11.83 -9.54 -10.54
N GLY A 70 12.88 -9.51 -9.71
CA GLY A 70 13.99 -8.57 -9.71
C GLY A 70 15.25 -9.21 -10.28
N ILE A 71 15.65 -8.72 -11.47
CA ILE A 71 16.85 -9.00 -12.25
C ILE A 71 16.74 -10.26 -13.15
N GLY A 72 16.60 -10.04 -14.47
CA GLY A 72 16.64 -11.08 -15.51
C GLY A 72 15.27 -11.52 -16.05
N ASP A 73 15.22 -12.69 -16.70
CA ASP A 73 14.08 -13.27 -17.44
C ASP A 73 12.78 -13.43 -16.63
N ARG A 74 12.79 -13.19 -15.31
CA ARG A 74 11.59 -13.17 -14.46
C ARG A 74 10.72 -11.93 -14.63
N TYR A 75 11.20 -10.88 -15.29
CA TYR A 75 10.29 -9.83 -15.79
C TYR A 75 9.35 -10.34 -16.90
N ALA A 76 9.60 -11.50 -17.51
CA ALA A 76 8.75 -12.04 -18.57
C ALA A 76 7.36 -12.49 -18.07
N GLU A 77 7.21 -12.80 -16.77
CA GLU A 77 5.91 -13.09 -16.14
C GLU A 77 5.21 -11.83 -15.61
N ARG A 78 5.91 -10.69 -15.57
CA ARG A 78 5.30 -9.41 -15.21
C ARG A 78 4.58 -8.86 -16.43
N ASP A 79 3.31 -8.51 -16.28
CA ASP A 79 2.58 -7.81 -17.34
C ASP A 79 3.31 -6.48 -17.64
N PRO A 80 3.78 -6.26 -18.88
CA PRO A 80 4.50 -5.04 -19.25
C PRO A 80 3.66 -3.76 -19.10
N GLY A 81 2.33 -3.87 -19.05
CA GLY A 81 1.43 -2.77 -18.74
C GLY A 81 1.17 -2.54 -17.25
N GLU A 82 1.64 -3.43 -16.36
CA GLU A 82 1.35 -3.33 -14.93
C GLU A 82 2.15 -2.21 -14.27
N THR A 83 1.43 -1.16 -13.88
CA THR A 83 2.01 -0.04 -13.14
C THR A 83 2.25 -0.40 -11.68
N ARG A 84 3.20 0.27 -11.01
CA ARG A 84 3.40 0.11 -9.56
C ARG A 84 2.13 0.43 -8.76
N ALA A 85 1.37 1.46 -9.15
CA ALA A 85 0.08 1.76 -8.53
C ALA A 85 -0.93 0.61 -8.67
N ALA A 86 -0.95 -0.08 -9.82
CA ALA A 86 -1.76 -1.28 -10.02
C ALA A 86 -1.35 -2.41 -9.07
N ARG A 87 -0.05 -2.65 -8.86
CA ARG A 87 0.45 -3.65 -7.90
C ARG A 87 0.04 -3.35 -6.47
N PHE A 88 0.17 -2.10 -6.02
CA PHE A 88 -0.25 -1.70 -4.67
C PHE A 88 -1.77 -1.87 -4.47
N ARG A 89 -2.57 -1.53 -5.49
CA ARG A 89 -4.02 -1.76 -5.48
C ARG A 89 -4.37 -3.24 -5.46
N LEU A 90 -3.63 -4.08 -6.21
CA LEU A 90 -3.78 -5.53 -6.20
C LEU A 90 -3.45 -6.11 -4.82
N ALA A 91 -2.37 -5.67 -4.18
CA ALA A 91 -2.00 -6.08 -2.82
C ALA A 91 -3.09 -5.71 -1.81
N ALA A 92 -3.62 -4.48 -1.88
CA ALA A 92 -4.73 -4.04 -1.03
C ALA A 92 -6.00 -4.89 -1.23
N ARG A 93 -6.34 -5.20 -2.49
CA ARG A 93 -7.50 -6.04 -2.81
C ARG A 93 -7.33 -7.47 -2.31
N THR A 94 -6.17 -8.07 -2.62
CA THR A 94 -5.81 -9.43 -2.16
C THR A 94 -5.87 -9.52 -0.64
N TYR A 95 -5.35 -8.51 0.07
CA TYR A 95 -5.44 -8.46 1.53
C TYR A 95 -6.88 -8.47 2.04
N LEU A 96 -7.78 -7.68 1.43
CA LEU A 96 -9.19 -7.70 1.80
C LEU A 96 -9.84 -9.05 1.51
N ASP A 97 -9.57 -9.65 0.36
CA ASP A 97 -10.11 -10.97 0.00
C ASP A 97 -9.66 -12.05 0.99
N GLU A 98 -8.37 -12.11 1.28
CA GLU A 98 -7.80 -13.13 2.17
C GLU A 98 -8.12 -12.90 3.66
N THR A 99 -8.59 -11.70 4.03
CA THR A 99 -9.04 -11.37 5.39
C THR A 99 -10.56 -11.38 5.56
N VAL A 100 -11.28 -12.08 4.67
CA VAL A 100 -12.76 -12.26 4.72
C VAL A 100 -13.51 -10.93 4.62
N ARG A 101 -13.01 -10.09 3.72
CA ARG A 101 -13.52 -8.75 3.39
C ARG A 101 -13.67 -8.61 1.87
N GLU A 102 -14.02 -9.70 1.21
CA GLU A 102 -14.28 -9.78 -0.23
C GLU A 102 -15.41 -8.83 -0.69
N ASP A 103 -16.33 -8.45 0.20
CA ASP A 103 -17.41 -7.50 -0.07
C ASP A 103 -16.95 -6.03 -0.01
N CYS A 104 -15.83 -5.75 0.66
CA CYS A 104 -15.30 -4.40 0.78
C CYS A 104 -14.83 -3.88 -0.58
N LYS A 105 -14.82 -2.57 -0.79
CA LYS A 105 -14.35 -1.92 -2.03
C LYS A 105 -13.38 -0.80 -1.69
N ILE A 106 -12.32 -0.68 -2.48
CA ILE A 106 -11.40 0.47 -2.40
C ILE A 106 -12.14 1.69 -2.95
N THR A 107 -12.22 2.75 -2.16
CA THR A 107 -12.95 4.00 -2.50
C THR A 107 -12.04 5.21 -2.58
N GLY A 108 -10.77 5.09 -2.19
CA GLY A 108 -9.80 6.18 -2.24
C GLY A 108 -8.38 5.67 -2.22
N GLU A 109 -7.46 6.48 -2.74
CA GLU A 109 -6.03 6.21 -2.84
C GLU A 109 -5.27 7.50 -2.55
N ALA A 110 -4.22 7.41 -1.73
CA ALA A 110 -3.27 8.48 -1.48
C ALA A 110 -1.85 7.92 -1.58
N VAL A 111 -1.13 8.32 -2.62
CA VAL A 111 0.28 7.95 -2.81
C VAL A 111 1.14 8.89 -1.98
N PHE A 112 1.87 8.34 -1.00
CA PHE A 112 2.80 9.13 -0.18
C PHE A 112 4.21 9.09 -0.77
N THR A 113 4.64 7.92 -1.23
CA THR A 113 5.93 7.70 -1.89
C THR A 113 5.80 6.55 -2.90
N ASP A 114 6.84 6.31 -3.69
CA ASP A 114 6.91 5.11 -4.55
C ASP A 114 6.85 3.79 -3.77
N LEU A 115 7.05 3.81 -2.45
CA LEU A 115 7.04 2.61 -1.61
C LEU A 115 5.82 2.54 -0.71
N GLN A 116 4.98 3.57 -0.67
CA GLN A 116 3.92 3.71 0.34
C GLN A 116 2.68 4.34 -0.27
N THR A 117 1.58 3.59 -0.27
CA THR A 117 0.27 4.07 -0.71
C THR A 117 -0.78 3.71 0.32
N GLU A 118 -1.59 4.69 0.73
CA GLU A 118 -2.77 4.47 1.56
C GLU A 118 -3.99 4.24 0.68
N PHE A 119 -4.80 3.26 1.06
CA PHE A 119 -6.11 3.01 0.47
C PHE A 119 -7.20 3.19 1.51
N VAL A 120 -8.28 3.85 1.10
CA VAL A 120 -9.54 3.91 1.86
C VAL A 120 -10.48 2.85 1.29
N TYR A 121 -11.20 2.14 2.16
CA TYR A 121 -12.16 1.13 1.75
C TYR A 121 -13.52 1.29 2.43
N ALA A 122 -14.54 0.69 1.83
CA ALA A 122 -15.90 0.64 2.36
C ALA A 122 -16.45 -0.79 2.26
N CYS A 123 -17.08 -1.28 3.32
CA CYS A 123 -17.71 -2.60 3.38
C CYS A 123 -19.22 -2.44 3.62
N GLY A 124 -20.01 -3.45 3.23
CA GLY A 124 -21.45 -3.44 3.42
C GLY A 124 -21.86 -3.60 4.89
N GLY A 125 -21.05 -4.28 5.69
CA GLY A 125 -21.25 -4.46 7.13
C GLY A 125 -20.85 -3.25 7.98
N PRO A 126 -21.10 -3.26 9.29
CA PRO A 126 -20.58 -2.26 10.24
C PRO A 126 -19.05 -2.33 10.37
N ILE A 127 -18.44 -1.34 11.03
CA ILE A 127 -17.01 -1.40 11.37
C ILE A 127 -16.81 -2.51 12.41
N GLU A 128 -15.83 -3.38 12.17
CA GLU A 128 -15.45 -4.45 13.08
C GLU A 128 -15.10 -3.90 14.48
N SER A 129 -15.42 -4.67 15.53
CA SER A 129 -14.97 -4.32 16.88
C SER A 129 -13.45 -4.39 16.96
N ARG A 130 -12.85 -3.62 17.87
CA ARG A 130 -11.39 -3.65 18.10
C ARG A 130 -10.87 -5.05 18.48
N THR A 131 -11.73 -5.87 19.08
CA THR A 131 -11.43 -7.24 19.53
C THR A 131 -11.71 -8.30 18.46
N ALA A 132 -12.27 -7.93 17.30
CA ALA A 132 -12.53 -8.87 16.22
C ALA A 132 -11.22 -9.51 15.75
N LYS A 133 -11.20 -10.85 15.73
CA LYS A 133 -10.09 -11.66 15.21
C LYS A 133 -10.11 -11.59 13.69
N VAL A 134 -9.14 -10.89 13.11
CA VAL A 134 -8.88 -10.96 11.67
C VAL A 134 -8.10 -12.25 11.42
N PRO A 135 -8.51 -13.08 10.45
CA PRO A 135 -7.69 -14.18 9.97
C PRO A 135 -6.30 -13.64 9.64
N ARG A 136 -5.28 -14.17 10.31
CA ARG A 136 -3.91 -13.86 9.91
C ARG A 136 -3.65 -14.58 8.61
N LEU A 137 -3.16 -13.83 7.62
CA LEU A 137 -2.66 -14.45 6.40
C LEU A 137 -1.64 -15.52 6.81
N PRO A 138 -1.74 -16.76 6.28
CA PRO A 138 -0.69 -17.73 6.47
C PRO A 138 0.54 -17.11 5.81
N GLY A 139 1.41 -16.50 6.62
CA GLY A 139 2.71 -16.09 6.14
C GLY A 139 3.30 -17.34 5.55
N ARG A 140 3.39 -17.41 4.22
CA ARG A 140 4.02 -18.56 3.57
C ARG A 140 5.40 -18.60 4.17
N THR A 141 5.65 -19.63 4.99
CA THR A 141 6.98 -19.92 5.50
C THR A 141 7.87 -19.95 4.28
N THR A 142 8.78 -18.98 4.21
CA THR A 142 9.83 -18.99 3.20
C THR A 142 10.47 -20.38 3.27
N PRO A 143 10.47 -21.19 2.19
CA PRO A 143 11.33 -22.35 2.16
C PRO A 143 12.76 -21.78 2.07
N GLY A 144 13.44 -21.64 3.21
CA GLY A 144 14.78 -21.07 3.22
C GLY A 144 15.38 -20.65 4.55
N ILE A 145 14.65 -20.71 5.67
CA ILE A 145 15.25 -20.51 6.99
C ILE A 145 14.83 -21.66 7.91
N GLY A 146 15.55 -22.76 7.77
CA GLY A 146 15.47 -23.92 8.62
C GLY A 146 16.78 -24.68 8.60
N LEU A 147 17.43 -24.70 9.77
CA LEU A 147 18.50 -25.59 10.23
C LEU A 147 19.94 -25.25 9.80
N ARG A 148 20.57 -24.39 10.61
CA ARG A 148 21.87 -24.73 11.21
C ARG A 148 21.76 -24.61 12.73
#